data_AF-A0A0G4ETT2-F1
#
_entry.id   AF-A0A0G4ETT2-F1
#
_cell.length_a   1.000
_cell.length_b   1.000
_cell.length_c   1.000
_cell.angle_alpha   90.00
_cell.angle_beta   90.00
_cell.angle_gamma   90.00
#
_symmetry.space_group_name_H-M   'P 1'
#
loop_
_entity.id
_entity.type
_entity.pdbx_description
1 polymer ?
#
loop_
_entity_poly.entity_id
_entity_poly.type
_entity_poly.pdbx_seq_one_letter_code
_entity_poly.pdbx_strand_id
1 'polypeptide(L)'
;MTKISLAALVVMVALIGVAAAVPESGDGGRVCPSGCVSWFDGCNNCFCNEDGSLGGCTRKFCPPGTEEPPRCRKWAEPERLCPVGCLQWFDGCNWCQCSEDGTLGACTLRLCPPGTEEPPKCLRWATTTTPGPGPGPPPEEDLE
;
A
#
# COMPACT_ATOMS: atom_id res chain seq x y z
N MET A 1 -30.90 43.66 -45.59
CA MET A 1 -31.31 43.22 -44.24
C MET A 1 -30.64 41.87 -44.08
N THR A 2 -29.58 41.64 -43.31
CA THR A 2 -29.22 42.11 -41.96
C THR A 2 -27.70 41.96 -41.84
N LYS A 3 -26.97 42.98 -41.37
CA LYS A 3 -25.53 42.91 -41.14
C LYS A 3 -25.28 42.11 -39.85
N ILE A 4 -24.74 40.91 -39.95
CA ILE A 4 -24.33 40.12 -38.78
C ILE A 4 -23.04 40.76 -38.25
N SER A 5 -23.15 41.44 -37.11
CA SER A 5 -22.04 42.12 -36.44
C SER A 5 -21.09 41.09 -35.83
N LEU A 6 -19.78 41.29 -36.02
CA LEU A 6 -18.67 40.42 -35.63
C LEU A 6 -18.45 40.28 -34.10
N ALA A 7 -19.42 40.64 -33.27
CA ALA A 7 -19.26 40.80 -31.82
C ALA A 7 -20.10 39.83 -30.96
N ALA A 8 -20.78 38.85 -31.55
CA ALA A 8 -21.71 37.97 -30.82
C ALA A 8 -21.43 36.47 -30.98
N LEU A 9 -20.18 36.08 -31.23
CA LEU A 9 -19.72 34.71 -30.99
C LEU A 9 -18.90 34.68 -29.70
N VAL A 10 -19.55 35.04 -28.60
CA VAL A 10 -19.16 34.61 -27.26
C VAL A 10 -19.51 33.11 -27.16
N VAL A 11 -18.88 32.30 -28.02
CA VAL A 11 -18.75 30.88 -27.74
C VAL A 11 -17.53 30.82 -26.86
N MET A 12 -17.80 30.92 -25.56
CA MET A 12 -16.96 30.37 -24.52
C MET A 12 -16.76 28.90 -24.88
N VAL A 13 -15.78 28.61 -25.75
CA VAL A 13 -15.14 27.30 -25.79
C VAL A 13 -14.36 27.27 -24.49
N ALA A 14 -15.07 26.95 -23.41
CA ALA A 14 -14.45 26.49 -22.18
C ALA A 14 -13.63 25.29 -22.63
N LEU A 15 -12.34 25.52 -22.80
CA LEU A 15 -11.33 24.49 -22.82
C LEU A 15 -11.56 23.72 -21.52
N ILE A 16 -12.33 22.64 -21.60
CA ILE A 16 -12.28 21.59 -20.60
C ILE A 16 -10.94 20.89 -20.86
N GLY A 17 -9.87 21.61 -20.55
CA GLY A 17 -8.65 21.00 -20.12
C GLY A 17 -9.06 20.22 -18.89
N VAL A 18 -9.27 18.93 -19.06
CA VAL A 18 -9.10 18.01 -17.94
C VAL A 18 -7.62 18.15 -17.62
N ALA A 19 -7.29 19.13 -16.78
CA ALA A 19 -6.11 19.08 -15.97
C ALA A 19 -6.31 17.81 -15.15
N ALA A 20 -5.86 16.68 -15.70
CA ALA A 20 -5.33 15.65 -14.85
C ALA A 20 -4.32 16.41 -13.99
N ALA A 21 -4.69 16.66 -12.75
CA ALA A 21 -3.74 16.96 -11.71
C ALA A 21 -2.85 15.72 -11.65
N VAL A 22 -1.86 15.64 -12.55
CA VAL A 22 -0.60 15.01 -12.23
C VAL A 22 -0.16 15.77 -11.00
N PRO A 23 -0.12 15.17 -9.81
CA PRO A 23 0.52 15.83 -8.69
C PRO A 23 1.92 16.16 -9.18
N GLU A 24 2.17 17.44 -9.41
CA GLU A 24 3.52 17.94 -9.61
C GLU A 24 4.23 17.56 -8.33
N SER A 25 5.06 16.50 -8.40
CA SER A 25 6.00 16.10 -7.38
C SER A 25 7.09 17.16 -7.32
N GLY A 26 6.68 18.35 -6.87
CA GLY A 26 7.46 19.56 -6.69
C GLY A 26 7.59 19.85 -5.21
N ASP A 27 8.17 18.91 -4.46
CA ASP A 27 8.90 19.23 -3.24
C ASP A 27 10.09 18.27 -3.15
N GLY A 28 11.29 18.82 -3.05
CA GLY A 28 12.53 18.04 -3.05
C GLY A 28 12.55 17.06 -1.89
N GLY A 29 12.29 15.78 -2.17
CA GLY A 29 12.61 14.63 -1.32
C GLY A 29 11.90 14.54 0.03
N ARG A 30 10.89 15.38 0.30
CA ARG A 30 10.24 15.47 1.61
C ARG A 30 8.85 14.83 1.70
N VAL A 31 8.59 13.81 0.89
CA VAL A 31 7.40 12.97 0.99
C VAL A 31 7.83 11.51 0.99
N CYS A 32 7.27 10.71 1.89
CA CYS A 32 7.51 9.28 1.91
C CYS A 32 6.68 8.59 0.81
N PRO A 33 7.22 7.56 0.15
CA PRO A 33 6.40 6.68 -0.66
C PRO A 33 5.28 6.06 0.19
N SER A 34 4.09 5.90 -0.39
CA SER A 34 2.95 5.26 0.27
C SER A 34 3.34 3.87 0.79
N GLY A 35 2.96 3.58 2.04
CA GLY A 35 3.32 2.33 2.70
C GLY A 35 4.78 2.26 3.17
N CYS A 36 5.62 3.29 2.99
CA CYS A 36 6.92 3.34 3.66
C CYS A 36 6.72 3.81 5.10
N VAL A 37 7.35 3.16 6.08
CA VAL A 37 7.30 3.57 7.51
C VAL A 37 8.63 4.11 8.02
N SER A 38 9.74 3.78 7.34
CA SER A 38 11.06 4.34 7.60
C SER A 38 11.71 4.79 6.30
N TRP A 39 11.96 6.08 6.20
CA TRP A 39 12.51 6.74 5.02
C TRP A 39 13.94 7.22 5.27
N PHE A 40 14.77 7.13 4.24
CA PHE A 40 16.07 7.78 4.23
C PHE A 40 16.06 8.85 3.16
N ASP A 41 16.28 10.10 3.57
CA ASP A 41 16.19 11.27 2.69
C ASP A 41 17.48 11.56 1.90
N GLY A 42 18.47 10.66 2.02
CA GLY A 42 19.81 10.80 1.44
C GLY A 42 20.90 11.11 2.46
N CYS A 43 20.55 11.42 3.71
CA CYS A 43 21.52 11.63 4.79
C CYS A 43 20.94 11.31 6.19
N ASN A 44 19.69 11.66 6.41
CA ASN A 44 18.95 11.46 7.65
C ASN A 44 17.94 10.33 7.54
N ASN A 45 17.65 9.73 8.69
CA ASN A 45 16.62 8.71 8.83
C ASN A 45 15.37 9.33 9.40
N CYS A 46 14.25 9.06 8.77
CA CYS A 46 12.97 9.64 9.07
C CYS A 46 11.92 8.55 9.30
N PHE A 47 10.91 8.88 10.09
CA PHE A 47 9.68 8.11 10.13
C PHE A 47 8.62 8.75 9.25
N CYS A 48 7.78 7.91 8.66
CA CYS A 48 6.69 8.32 7.80
C CYS A 48 5.36 8.16 8.54
N ASN A 49 4.46 9.09 8.33
CA ASN A 49 3.08 9.01 8.77
C ASN A 49 2.25 8.18 7.77
N GLU A 50 1.06 7.74 8.18
CA GLU A 50 0.17 6.92 7.35
C GLU A 50 -0.29 7.63 6.07
N ASP A 51 -0.40 8.96 6.11
CA ASP A 51 -0.74 9.80 4.95
C ASP A 51 0.43 10.00 3.96
N GLY A 52 1.57 9.36 4.21
CA GLY A 52 2.80 9.49 3.42
C GLY A 52 3.60 10.77 3.72
N SER A 53 3.13 11.61 4.65
CA SER A 53 3.90 12.76 5.08
C SER A 53 5.10 12.34 5.93
N LEU A 54 6.16 13.13 5.85
CA LEU A 54 7.30 12.97 6.73
C LEU A 54 6.92 13.43 8.13
N GLY A 55 7.13 12.56 9.11
CA GLY A 55 7.02 12.92 10.51
C GLY A 55 8.29 13.63 10.97
N GLY A 56 9.20 12.87 11.58
CA GLY A 56 10.44 13.38 12.15
C GLY A 56 11.66 12.66 11.61
N CYS A 57 12.75 13.42 11.46
CA CYS A 57 14.04 12.93 10.98
C CYS A 57 15.14 13.11 12.03
N THR A 58 16.18 12.29 11.93
CA THR A 58 17.48 12.61 12.53
C THR A 58 18.00 13.94 11.97
N ARG A 59 18.94 14.57 12.68
CA ARG A 59 19.54 15.86 12.30
C ARG A 59 21.07 15.76 12.21
N LYS A 60 21.56 14.82 11.41
CA LYS A 60 22.97 14.71 11.07
C LYS A 60 23.34 15.84 10.11
N PHE A 61 24.55 16.37 10.26
CA PHE A 61 25.13 17.25 9.26
C PHE A 61 25.36 16.44 7.98
N CYS A 62 24.95 16.99 6.85
CA CYS A 62 25.05 16.38 5.53
C CYS A 62 26.05 17.20 4.71
N PRO A 63 27.32 16.79 4.63
CA PRO A 63 28.30 17.47 3.80
C PRO A 63 27.85 17.46 2.33
N PRO A 64 27.98 18.59 1.61
CA PRO A 64 27.62 18.64 0.20
C PRO A 64 28.37 17.60 -0.62
N GLY A 65 27.65 16.85 -1.47
CA GLY A 65 28.21 15.82 -2.33
C GLY A 65 28.44 14.48 -1.65
N THR A 66 27.93 14.30 -0.42
CA THR A 66 27.92 13.01 0.28
C THR A 66 26.53 12.41 0.41
N GLU A 67 25.51 13.08 -0.14
CA GLU A 67 24.15 12.59 -0.14
C GLU A 67 24.03 11.32 -0.99
N GLU A 68 23.43 10.29 -0.41
CA GLU A 68 23.04 9.07 -1.11
C GLU A 68 21.65 9.23 -1.72
N PRO A 69 21.25 8.41 -2.71
CA PRO A 69 19.88 8.39 -3.20
C PRO A 69 18.88 8.10 -2.07
N PRO A 70 17.78 8.86 -1.98
CA PRO A 70 16.77 8.63 -0.97
C PRO A 70 16.04 7.31 -1.24
N ARG A 71 15.66 6.59 -0.17
CA ARG A 71 15.06 5.26 -0.28
C ARG A 71 14.23 4.90 0.93
N CYS A 72 13.23 4.04 0.70
CA CYS A 72 12.54 3.40 1.80
C CYS A 72 13.47 2.37 2.45
N ARG A 73 13.64 2.46 3.77
CA ARG A 73 14.41 1.50 4.56
C ARG A 73 13.52 0.42 5.18
N LYS A 74 12.25 0.73 5.42
CA LYS A 74 11.26 -0.21 5.93
C LYS A 74 9.88 0.12 5.40
N TRP A 75 9.24 -0.87 4.79
CA TRP A 75 7.83 -0.81 4.39
C TRP A 75 6.93 -1.17 5.56
N ALA A 76 5.71 -0.65 5.56
CA ALA A 76 4.64 -1.10 6.41
C ALA A 76 4.47 -2.59 6.15
N GLU A 77 4.48 -3.37 7.22
CA GLU A 77 3.97 -4.73 7.11
C GLU A 77 2.48 -4.61 6.77
N PRO A 78 1.95 -5.47 5.88
CA PRO A 78 0.52 -5.51 5.67
C PRO A 78 -0.14 -5.71 7.04
N GLU A 79 -1.23 -4.96 7.30
CA GLU A 79 -2.04 -5.21 8.48
C GLU A 79 -2.32 -6.70 8.53
N ARG A 80 -1.90 -7.36 9.61
CA ARG A 80 -2.16 -8.77 9.77
C ARG A 80 -3.64 -8.92 10.05
N LEU A 81 -4.41 -9.07 8.99
CA LEU A 81 -5.84 -9.35 9.01
C LEU A 81 -6.04 -10.82 8.70
N CYS A 82 -7.10 -11.38 9.25
CA CYS A 82 -7.59 -12.68 8.83
C CYS A 82 -8.52 -12.51 7.63
N PRO A 83 -8.67 -13.53 6.79
CA PRO A 83 -9.81 -13.57 5.87
C PRO A 83 -11.12 -13.45 6.67
N VAL A 84 -12.05 -12.61 6.18
CA VAL A 84 -13.38 -12.48 6.76
C VAL A 84 -14.06 -13.86 6.81
N GLY A 85 -14.70 -14.17 7.94
CA GLY A 85 -15.29 -15.48 8.20
C GLY A 85 -14.30 -16.56 8.61
N CYS A 86 -13.00 -16.33 8.60
CA CYS A 86 -12.03 -17.26 9.17
C CYS A 86 -11.94 -17.04 10.69
N LEU A 87 -12.00 -18.12 11.47
CA LEU A 87 -11.96 -18.08 12.93
C LEU A 87 -10.64 -18.62 13.50
N GLN A 88 -9.90 -19.41 12.72
CA GLN A 88 -8.52 -19.80 13.01
C GLN A 88 -7.69 -19.71 11.74
N TRP A 89 -6.65 -18.90 11.78
CA TRP A 89 -5.80 -18.59 10.64
C TRP A 89 -4.37 -19.06 10.90
N PHE A 90 -3.74 -19.59 9.88
CA PHE A 90 -2.32 -19.88 9.87
C PHE A 90 -1.63 -18.89 8.93
N ASP A 91 -0.74 -18.06 9.46
CA ASP A 91 -0.06 -17.00 8.69
C ASP A 91 1.16 -17.50 7.90
N GLY A 92 1.34 -18.83 7.83
CA GLY A 92 2.51 -19.48 7.23
C GLY A 92 3.54 -19.98 8.25
N CYS A 93 3.37 -19.63 9.53
CA CYS A 93 4.25 -20.07 10.62
C CYS A 93 3.56 -20.11 11.99
N ASN A 94 2.72 -19.12 12.27
CA ASN A 94 1.98 -18.93 13.51
C ASN A 94 0.49 -19.22 13.36
N TRP A 95 -0.08 -19.68 14.46
CA TRP A 95 -1.50 -19.97 14.60
C TRP A 95 -2.17 -18.78 15.27
N CYS A 96 -3.19 -18.23 14.63
CA CYS A 96 -3.89 -17.03 15.05
C CYS A 96 -5.37 -17.31 15.27
N GLN A 97 -5.93 -16.71 16.31
CA GLN A 97 -7.36 -16.59 16.50
C GLN A 97 -7.87 -15.38 15.73
N CYS A 98 -9.06 -15.48 15.17
CA CYS A 98 -9.67 -14.44 14.36
C CYS A 98 -11.12 -14.23 14.77
N SER A 99 -11.57 -12.99 14.65
CA SER A 99 -12.97 -12.63 14.67
C SER A 99 -13.62 -12.82 13.30
N GLU A 100 -14.94 -13.00 13.25
CA GLU A 100 -15.66 -13.22 11.99
C GLU A 100 -15.54 -12.03 11.01
N ASP A 101 -15.31 -10.82 11.52
CA ASP A 101 -15.07 -9.60 10.73
C ASP A 101 -13.66 -9.50 10.13
N GLY A 102 -12.80 -10.50 10.35
CA GLY A 102 -11.41 -10.50 9.87
C GLY A 102 -10.42 -9.85 10.85
N THR A 103 -10.88 -9.34 11.99
CA THR A 103 -9.99 -8.80 13.03
C THR A 103 -9.10 -9.90 13.58
N LEU A 104 -7.79 -9.66 13.56
CA LEU A 104 -6.80 -10.59 14.13
C LEU A 104 -6.80 -10.50 15.66
N GLY A 105 -6.94 -11.66 16.29
CA GLY A 105 -6.80 -11.83 17.74
C GLY A 105 -5.39 -12.24 18.14
N ALA A 106 -5.29 -13.11 19.15
CA ALA A 106 -4.01 -13.61 19.62
C ALA A 106 -3.40 -14.62 18.64
N CYS A 107 -2.09 -14.48 18.38
CA CYS A 107 -1.29 -15.43 17.63
C CYS A 107 -0.24 -16.10 18.51
N THR A 108 0.20 -17.30 18.14
CA THR A 108 1.48 -17.83 18.62
C THR A 108 2.63 -16.94 18.15
N LEU A 109 3.77 -16.98 18.85
CA LEU A 109 4.98 -16.20 18.51
C LEU A 109 6.17 -17.14 18.28
N ARG A 110 6.00 -18.07 17.34
CA ARG A 110 7.07 -18.91 16.83
C ARG A 110 8.01 -18.05 15.99
N LEU A 111 9.31 -18.32 16.10
CA LEU A 111 10.28 -17.78 15.17
C LEU A 111 9.97 -18.36 13.78
N CYS A 112 9.89 -17.49 12.77
CA CYS A 112 9.64 -17.87 11.38
C CYS A 112 10.92 -17.62 10.58
N PRO A 113 11.79 -18.62 10.44
CA PRO A 113 12.97 -18.50 9.60
C PRO A 113 12.60 -18.21 8.14
N PRO A 114 13.36 -17.36 7.44
CA PRO A 114 13.14 -17.12 6.02
C PRO A 114 13.23 -18.44 5.23
N GLY A 115 12.25 -18.67 4.35
CA GLY A 115 12.24 -19.85 3.46
C GLY A 115 11.74 -21.15 4.10
N THR A 116 11.24 -21.11 5.35
CA THR A 116 10.54 -22.24 5.97
C THR A 116 9.04 -22.01 6.09
N GLU A 117 8.54 -20.91 5.53
CA GLU A 117 7.15 -20.50 5.62
C GLU A 117 6.30 -21.35 4.66
N GLU A 118 5.18 -21.83 5.15
CA GLU A 118 4.15 -22.48 4.34
C GLU A 118 3.16 -21.42 3.80
N PRO A 119 2.40 -21.71 2.74
CA PRO A 119 1.32 -20.84 2.31
C PRO A 119 0.30 -20.60 3.44
N PRO A 120 -0.12 -19.34 3.66
CA PRO A 120 -1.07 -19.04 4.71
C PRO A 120 -2.44 -19.61 4.36
N LYS A 121 -3.17 -20.11 5.37
CA LYS A 121 -4.43 -20.84 5.16
C LYS A 121 -5.40 -20.69 6.32
N CYS A 122 -6.69 -20.70 6.00
CA CYS A 122 -7.72 -20.75 7.02
C CYS A 122 -7.87 -22.19 7.50
N LEU A 123 -7.76 -22.37 8.80
CA LEU A 123 -7.84 -23.67 9.47
C LEU A 123 -9.27 -23.96 9.92
N ARG A 124 -10.06 -22.91 10.17
CA ARG A 124 -11.46 -23.03 10.57
C ARG A 124 -12.28 -21.83 10.11
N TRP A 125 -13.30 -22.07 9.32
CA TRP A 125 -14.29 -21.07 8.91
C TRP A 125 -15.46 -20.99 9.89
N ALA A 126 -16.12 -19.83 9.92
CA ALA A 126 -17.40 -19.63 10.59
C ALA A 126 -18.49 -20.41 9.84
N THR A 127 -19.34 -21.11 10.57
CA THR A 127 -20.39 -21.98 10.00
C THR A 127 -21.46 -21.21 9.24
N THR A 128 -21.59 -19.91 9.48
CA THR A 128 -22.52 -18.98 8.84
C THR A 128 -22.02 -18.41 7.51
N THR A 129 -20.71 -18.52 7.26
CA THR A 129 -20.07 -18.01 6.06
C THR A 129 -19.24 -19.14 5.47
N THR A 130 -19.87 -20.05 4.73
CA THR A 130 -19.13 -20.85 3.76
C THR A 130 -18.91 -19.92 2.56
N PRO A 131 -17.68 -19.44 2.28
CA PRO A 131 -17.41 -18.92 0.96
C PRO A 131 -17.60 -20.10 0.02
N GLY A 132 -18.47 -19.99 -0.97
CA GLY A 132 -18.51 -20.98 -2.06
C GLY A 132 -17.10 -21.20 -2.60
N PRO A 133 -16.80 -22.38 -3.17
CA PRO A 133 -15.47 -22.64 -3.72
C PRO A 133 -15.13 -21.50 -4.69
N GLY A 134 -14.10 -20.73 -4.35
CA GLY A 134 -13.52 -19.79 -5.30
C GLY A 134 -13.11 -20.55 -6.56
N PRO A 135 -12.93 -19.88 -7.71
CA PRO A 135 -12.37 -20.54 -8.88
C PRO A 135 -11.08 -21.23 -8.44
N GLY A 136 -11.05 -22.55 -8.59
CA GLY A 136 -9.89 -23.35 -8.23
C GLY A 136 -8.64 -22.80 -8.95
N PRO A 137 -7.44 -23.11 -8.44
CA PRO A 137 -6.22 -22.79 -9.18
C PRO A 137 -6.36 -23.35 -10.61
N PRO A 138 -5.92 -22.60 -11.64
CA PRO A 138 -5.89 -23.13 -12.99
C PRO A 138 -5.14 -24.47 -12.95
N PRO A 139 -5.62 -25.51 -13.66
CA PRO A 139 -4.94 -26.79 -13.68
C PRO A 139 -3.49 -26.56 -14.08
N GLU A 140 -2.56 -27.06 -13.27
CA GLU A 140 -1.13 -27.06 -13.60
C GLU A 140 -0.99 -27.84 -14.91
N GLU A 141 -0.73 -27.11 -15.99
CA GLU A 141 -0.39 -27.67 -17.28
C GLU A 141 1.02 -28.25 -17.14
N ASP A 142 1.08 -29.58 -17.09
CA ASP A 142 2.30 -30.38 -17.05
C ASP A 142 3.26 -29.92 -18.15
N LEU A 143 4.34 -29.27 -17.72
CA LEU A 143 5.41 -28.79 -18.58
C LEU A 143 6.47 -29.90 -18.68
N GLU A 144 6.25 -30.82 -19.63
CA GLU A 144 7.29 -31.62 -20.29
C GLU A 144 7.19 -31.51 -21.82
#